data_AF-A0A327K430-F1
#
_entry.id   AF-A0A327K430-F1
#
_cell.length_a   1.000
_cell.length_b   1.000
_cell.length_c   1.000
_cell.angle_alpha   90.00
_cell.angle_beta   90.00
_cell.angle_gamma   90.00
#
_symmetry.space_group_name_H-M   'P 1'
#
loop_
_entity.id
_entity.type
_entity.pdbx_description
1 polymer ?
#
loop_
_entity_poly.entity_id
_entity_poly.type
_entity_poly.pdbx_seq_one_letter_code
_entity_poly.pdbx_strand_id
1 'polypeptide(L)'
;QERYLTPGETQDTAFMFVPSETVFAEIHERFEEVVQRAYRARVVIVSPSLLMLSIQVMQAVLRDARLREQAHVIQEEVMSLMEDLGRLDERV
;
A
#
# COMPACT_ATOMS: atom_id res chain seq x y z
N GLN A 1 12.23 15.39 3.97
CA GLN A 1 11.10 14.44 3.79
C GLN A 1 10.17 14.88 2.68
N GLU A 2 9.80 16.17 2.60
CA GLU A 2 8.90 16.72 1.58
C GLU A 2 9.24 16.39 0.13
N ARG A 3 10.51 16.05 -0.18
CA ARG A 3 10.94 15.76 -1.56
C ARG A 3 10.66 14.33 -2.05
N TYR A 4 10.33 13.38 -1.15
CA TYR A 4 10.19 11.96 -1.49
C TYR A 4 8.86 11.32 -1.07
N LEU A 5 8.19 11.90 -0.06
CA LEU A 5 6.88 11.46 0.40
C LEU A 5 5.88 12.59 0.10
N THR A 6 5.49 12.70 -1.17
CA THR A 6 4.55 13.71 -1.66
C THR A 6 3.16 13.08 -1.76
N PRO A 7 2.17 13.53 -0.96
CA PRO A 7 0.81 13.03 -1.03
C PRO A 7 0.24 13.15 -2.45
N GLY A 8 -0.39 12.08 -2.94
CA GLY A 8 -0.97 12.04 -4.30
C GLY A 8 0.01 11.73 -5.43
N GLU A 9 1.33 11.82 -5.19
CA GLU A 9 2.35 11.47 -6.19
C GLU A 9 3.10 10.18 -5.82
N THR A 10 3.46 10.03 -4.55
CA THR A 10 4.19 8.87 -4.03
C THR A 10 3.36 8.12 -3.01
N GLN A 11 3.78 6.88 -2.71
CA GLN A 11 3.23 6.14 -1.59
C GLN A 11 3.65 6.75 -0.26
N ASP A 12 2.85 6.51 0.78
CA ASP A 12 3.12 7.02 2.14
C ASP A 12 4.36 6.38 2.80
N THR A 13 4.88 5.30 2.21
CA THR A 13 6.06 4.57 2.66
C THR A 13 7.13 4.59 1.58
N ALA A 14 8.38 4.89 1.96
CA ALA A 14 9.55 4.79 1.10
C ALA A 14 10.43 3.59 1.47
N PHE A 15 11.13 3.04 0.47
CA PHE A 15 12.18 2.04 0.70
C PHE A 15 13.56 2.69 0.66
N MET A 16 14.36 2.46 1.70
CA MET A 16 15.78 2.77 1.72
C MET A 16 16.56 1.49 1.43
N PHE A 17 17.07 1.37 0.21
CA PHE A 17 17.83 0.21 -0.22
C PHE A 17 19.28 0.28 0.28
N VAL A 18 19.73 -0.79 0.93
CA VAL A 18 21.11 -0.98 1.38
C VAL A 18 21.72 -2.14 0.59
N PRO A 19 22.69 -1.92 -0.31
CA PRO A 19 23.14 -2.91 -1.29
C PRO A 19 23.98 -4.05 -0.71
N SER A 20 24.17 -4.10 0.61
CA SER A 20 24.96 -5.10 1.31
C SER A 20 24.15 -5.68 2.47
N GLU A 21 23.99 -7.00 2.44
CA GLU A 21 23.32 -7.79 3.48
C GLU A 21 24.00 -7.61 4.83
N THR A 22 25.34 -7.59 4.85
CA THR A 22 26.11 -7.38 6.08
C THR A 22 25.84 -6.00 6.68
N VAL A 23 25.82 -4.95 5.86
CA VAL A 23 25.52 -3.59 6.33
C VAL A 23 24.07 -3.49 6.82
N PHE A 24 23.13 -4.11 6.10
CA PHE A 24 21.73 -4.17 6.52
C PHE A 24 21.58 -4.85 7.89
N ALA A 25 22.22 -6.00 8.08
CA ALA A 25 22.21 -6.74 9.34
C ALA A 25 22.83 -5.91 10.47
N GLU A 26 24.00 -5.31 10.23
CA GLU A 26 24.68 -4.48 11.23
C GLU A 26 23.84 -3.27 11.65
N ILE A 27 23.13 -2.63 10.71
CA ILE A 27 22.17 -1.55 11.02
C ILE A 27 21.09 -2.04 12.00
N HIS A 28 20.52 -3.21 11.76
CA HIS A 28 19.44 -3.75 12.60
C HIS A 28 19.93 -4.27 13.95
N GLU A 29 21.15 -4.79 14.02
CA GLU A 29 21.73 -5.33 15.25
C GLU A 29 22.32 -4.24 16.16
N ARG A 30 22.94 -3.20 15.58
CA ARG A 30 23.74 -2.22 16.34
C ARG A 30 23.15 -0.82 16.38
N PHE A 31 22.20 -0.51 15.50
CA PHE A 31 21.68 0.84 15.31
C PHE A 31 20.16 0.88 15.40
N GLU A 32 19.58 0.29 16.45
CA GLU A 32 18.14 0.25 16.67
C GLU A 32 17.49 1.65 16.62
N GLU A 33 18.13 2.68 17.18
CA GLU A 33 17.62 4.05 17.12
C GLU A 33 17.44 4.56 15.68
N VAL A 34 18.32 4.16 14.77
CA VAL A 34 18.24 4.51 13.34
C VAL A 34 17.06 3.80 12.70
N VAL A 35 16.88 2.51 12.98
CA VAL A 35 15.74 1.72 12.49
C VAL A 35 14.42 2.32 12.98
N GLN A 36 14.33 2.63 14.27
CA GLN A 36 13.15 3.26 14.88
C GLN A 36 12.87 4.65 14.29
N ARG A 37 13.91 5.43 14.02
CA ARG A 37 13.78 6.72 13.33
C ARG A 37 13.28 6.55 11.91
N ALA A 38 13.79 5.56 11.16
CA ALA A 38 13.35 5.26 9.81
C ALA A 38 11.87 4.89 9.80
N TYR A 39 11.44 4.02 10.72
CA TYR A 39 10.04 3.63 10.86
C TYR A 39 9.12 4.82 11.13
N ARG A 40 9.46 5.69 12.09
CA ARG A 40 8.70 6.94 12.35
C ARG A 40 8.67 7.87 11.15
N ALA A 41 9.71 7.84 10.33
CA ALA A 41 9.81 8.61 9.08
C ALA A 41 9.08 7.95 7.90
N ARG A 42 8.38 6.81 8.12
CA ARG A 42 7.74 5.98 7.10
C ARG A 42 8.73 5.48 6.04
N VAL A 43 9.94 5.16 6.49
CA VAL A 43 11.01 4.58 5.68
C VAL A 43 11.29 3.17 6.17
N VAL A 44 11.17 2.19 5.27
CA VAL A 44 11.56 0.81 5.54
C VAL A 44 12.93 0.56 4.91
N ILE A 45 13.88 0.12 5.73
CA ILE A 45 15.21 -0.27 5.26
C ILE A 45 15.09 -1.67 4.66
N VAL A 46 15.63 -1.87 3.46
CA VAL A 46 15.57 -3.15 2.74
C VAL A 46 16.93 -3.51 2.15
N SER A 47 17.22 -4.81 2.07
CA SER A 47 18.42 -5.35 1.42
C SER A 47 18.08 -5.98 0.06
N PRO A 48 19.06 -6.35 -0.78
CA PRO A 48 18.87 -7.11 -2.02
C PRO A 48 17.87 -8.28 -1.90
N SER A 49 18.05 -9.12 -0.89
CA SER A 49 17.20 -10.31 -0.67
C SER A 49 15.77 -9.98 -0.25
N LEU A 50 15.57 -8.86 0.45
CA LEU A 50 14.25 -8.45 0.94
C LEU A 50 13.50 -7.51 -0.01
N LEU A 51 14.20 -6.79 -0.89
CA LEU A 51 13.60 -5.76 -1.75
C LEU A 51 12.41 -6.29 -2.57
N MET A 52 12.60 -7.42 -3.25
CA MET A 52 11.55 -7.99 -4.09
C MET A 52 10.33 -8.44 -3.28
N LEU A 53 10.55 -9.01 -2.10
CA LEU A 53 9.48 -9.39 -1.19
C LEU A 53 8.73 -8.15 -0.69
N SER A 54 9.45 -7.10 -0.30
CA SER A 54 8.86 -5.84 0.14
C SER A 54 8.00 -5.18 -0.95
N ILE A 55 8.47 -5.21 -2.21
CA ILE A 55 7.68 -4.73 -3.36
C ILE A 55 6.41 -5.56 -3.53
N GLN A 56 6.49 -6.89 -3.46
CA GLN A 56 5.34 -7.77 -3.62
C GLN A 56 4.29 -7.52 -2.53
N VAL A 57 4.71 -7.39 -1.27
CA VAL A 57 3.83 -7.06 -0.15
C VAL A 57 3.13 -5.73 -0.40
N MET A 58 3.87 -4.68 -0.78
CA MET A 58 3.27 -3.38 -1.09
C MET A 58 2.30 -3.43 -2.27
N GLN A 59 2.62 -4.17 -3.33
CA GLN A 59 1.72 -4.35 -4.46
C GLN A 59 0.43 -5.10 -4.07
N ALA A 60 0.50 -6.07 -3.15
CA ALA A 60 -0.67 -6.79 -2.66
C ALA A 60 -1.59 -5.86 -1.86
N VAL A 61 -1.02 -5.05 -0.96
CA VAL A 61 -1.76 -4.03 -0.20
C VAL A 61 -2.45 -3.03 -1.13
N LEU A 62 -1.75 -2.54 -2.16
CA LEU A 62 -2.32 -1.59 -3.12
C LEU A 62 -3.44 -2.18 -3.98
N ARG A 63 -3.32 -3.46 -4.36
CA ARG A 63 -4.40 -4.16 -5.07
C ARG A 63 -5.64 -4.31 -4.19
N ASP A 64 -5.46 -4.67 -2.91
CA ASP A 64 -6.58 -4.78 -1.96
C ASP A 64 -7.30 -3.44 -1.78
N ALA A 65 -6.55 -2.34 -1.65
CA ALA A 65 -7.13 -1.00 -1.56
C ALA A 65 -8.02 -0.66 -2.77
N ARG A 66 -7.55 -0.92 -4.01
CA ARG A 66 -8.32 -0.67 -5.24
C ARG A 66 -9.55 -1.58 -5.36
N LEU A 67 -9.42 -2.85 -4.97
CA LEU A 67 -10.52 -3.81 -4.98
C LEU A 67 -11.65 -3.38 -4.04
N ARG A 68 -11.31 -2.86 -2.84
CA ARG A 68 -12.31 -2.31 -1.91
C ARG A 68 -13.03 -1.09 -2.47
N GLU A 69 -12.33 -0.22 -3.18
CA GLU A 69 -12.91 0.97 -3.81
C GLU A 69 -13.92 0.61 -4.91
N GLN A 70 -13.60 -0.39 -5.74
CA GLN A 70 -14.49 -0.90 -6.79
C GLN A 70 -15.70 -1.67 -6.24
N ALA A 71 -15.58 -2.35 -5.11
CA ALA A 71 -16.68 -3.09 -4.50
C ALA A 71 -17.86 -2.16 -4.11
N HIS A 72 -17.57 -0.91 -3.72
CA HIS A 72 -18.60 0.08 -3.44
C HIS A 72 -19.36 0.49 -4.71
N VAL A 73 -18.65 0.69 -5.81
CA VAL A 73 -19.26 1.01 -7.12
C VAL A 73 -20.15 -0.13 -7.60
N ILE A 74 -19.70 -1.38 -7.49
CA ILE A 74 -20.51 -2.55 -7.87
C ILE A 74 -21.78 -2.63 -7.00
N GLN A 75 -21.67 -2.37 -5.70
CA GLN A 75 -22.82 -2.37 -4.80
C GLN A 75 -23.85 -1.30 -5.17
N GLU A 76 -23.41 -0.09 -5.50
CA GLU A 76 -24.27 1.00 -5.96
C GLU A 76 -24.99 0.63 -7.28
N GLU A 77 -24.24 0.13 -8.26
CA GLU A 77 -24.82 -0.28 -9.56
C GLU A 77 -25.83 -1.43 -9.41
N VAL A 78 -25.58 -2.40 -8.52
CA VAL A 78 -26.54 -3.48 -8.22
C VAL A 78 -27.79 -2.94 -7.53
N MET A 79 -27.67 -1.98 -6.62
CA MET A 79 -28.85 -1.35 -6.00
C MET A 79 -29.66 -0.56 -7.02
N SER A 80 -29.01 0.23 -7.88
CA SER A 80 -29.69 0.94 -8.97
C SER A 80 -30.42 -0.02 -9.91
N LEU A 81 -29.79 -1.15 -10.24
CA LEU A 81 -30.42 -2.18 -11.08
C LEU A 81 -31.64 -2.82 -10.40
N MET A 82 -31.57 -3.07 -9.08
CA MET A 82 -32.69 -3.61 -8.30
C MET A 82 -33.87 -2.62 -8.25
N GLU A 83 -33.60 -1.32 -8.09
CA GLU A 83 -34.63 -0.28 -8.17
C GLU A 83 -35.29 -0.23 -9.54
N ASP A 84 -34.51 -0.30 -10.62
CA ASP A 84 -35.04 -0.31 -11.98
C ASP A 84 -35.89 -1.55 -12.28
N LEU A 85 -35.50 -2.72 -11.76
CA LEU A 85 -36.30 -3.94 -11.86
C LEU A 85 -37.62 -3.82 -11.09
N GLY A 86 -37.63 -3.23 -9.89
CA GLY A 86 -38.85 -2.98 -9.13
C GLY A 86 -39.81 -2.04 -9.86
N ARG A 87 -39.28 -0.97 -10.47
CA ARG A 87 -40.08 -0.02 -11.28
C ARG A 87 -40.65 -0.67 -12.54
N LEU A 88 -39.98 -1.68 -13.09
CA LEU A 88 -40.49 -2.44 -14.22
C LEU A 88 -41.67 -3.33 -13.80
N ASP A 89 -41.56 -4.00 -12.64
CA ASP A 89 -42.61 -4.86 -12.08
C ASP A 89 -43.88 -4.07 -11.72
N GLU A 90 -43.75 -2.83 -11.23
CA GLU A 90 -44.89 -1.94 -10.95
C GLU A 90 -45.64 -1.43 -12.21
N ARG A 91 -45.03 -1.56 -13.40
CA ARG A 91 -45.57 -1.03 -14.67
C ARG A 91 -46.25 -2.11 -15.54
N VAL A 92 -46.26 -3.37 -15.11
CA VAL A 92 -46.88 -4.51 -15.80
C VAL A 92 -48.11 -4.97 -15.02
#